data_AF-A0A2A2IB34-F1
#
_entry.id   AF-A0A2A2IB34-F1
#
_cell.length_a   1.000
_cell.length_b   1.000
_cell.length_c   1.000
_cell.angle_alpha   90.00
_cell.angle_beta   90.00
_cell.angle_gamma   90.00
#
_symmetry.space_group_name_H-M   'P 1'
#
loop_
_entity.id
_entity.type
_entity.pdbx_description
1 polymer ?
#
loop_
_entity_poly.entity_id
_entity_poly.type
_entity_poly.pdbx_seq_one_letter_code
_entity_poly.pdbx_strand_id
1 'polypeptide(L)'
;MLSTNNSLEPRNEINLIINRIAHELMNEFGKSKDEAMNLIKKSEVEESLMAEECGFHESPYNWAISILTDHNDHEALEKYLYH
;
A
#
# COMPACT_ATOMS: atom_id res chain seq x y z
N MET A 1 24.05 5.69 -27.63
CA MET A 1 23.46 4.56 -26.89
C MET A 1 23.02 5.10 -25.54
N LEU A 2 21.71 5.24 -25.33
CA LEU A 2 21.15 5.64 -24.04
C LEU A 2 21.14 4.40 -23.16
N SER A 3 22.04 4.35 -22.19
CA SER A 3 22.06 3.31 -21.16
C SER A 3 20.74 3.38 -20.39
N THR A 4 19.92 2.34 -20.50
CA THR A 4 18.65 2.20 -19.79
C THR A 4 18.91 2.05 -18.28
N ASN A 5 18.89 3.17 -17.56
CA ASN A 5 18.73 3.20 -16.10
C ASN A 5 17.26 3.02 -15.67
N ASN A 6 16.35 2.89 -16.64
CA ASN A 6 14.90 2.92 -16.46
C ASN A 6 14.31 1.76 -15.62
N SER A 7 15.08 0.74 -15.23
CA SER A 7 14.55 -0.38 -14.43
C SER A 7 14.58 -0.14 -12.91
N LEU A 8 15.36 0.83 -12.44
CA LEU A 8 15.48 1.18 -11.02
C LEU A 8 14.44 2.22 -10.58
N GLU A 9 14.04 3.12 -11.48
CA GLU A 9 13.11 4.21 -11.19
C GLU A 9 11.70 3.69 -10.79
N PRO A 10 11.07 2.76 -11.55
CA PRO A 10 9.74 2.25 -11.19
C PRO A 10 9.72 1.50 -9.86
N ARG A 11 10.77 0.72 -9.56
CA ARG A 11 10.88 0.01 -8.26
C ARG A 11 11.02 0.96 -7.08
N ASN A 12 11.73 2.07 -7.25
CA ASN A 12 11.86 3.07 -6.19
C ASN A 12 10.52 3.75 -5.92
N GLU A 13 9.75 4.06 -6.96
CA GLU A 13 8.42 4.66 -6.82
C GLU A 13 7.41 3.69 -6.17
N ILE A 14 7.43 2.41 -6.56
CA ILE A 14 6.64 1.35 -5.91
C ILE A 14 6.98 1.25 -4.42
N ASN A 15 8.28 1.22 -4.09
CA ASN A 15 8.73 1.18 -2.69
C ASN A 15 8.26 2.41 -1.90
N LEU A 16 8.24 3.60 -2.53
CA LEU A 16 7.72 4.80 -1.90
C LEU A 16 6.22 4.70 -1.62
N ILE A 17 5.44 4.17 -2.55
CA ILE A 17 3.99 3.94 -2.35
C ILE A 17 3.77 2.91 -1.24
N ILE A 18 4.45 1.77 -1.28
CA ILE A 18 4.38 0.73 -0.23
C ILE A 18 4.68 1.32 1.15
N ASN A 19 5.73 2.14 1.27
CA ASN A 19 6.07 2.79 2.53
C ASN A 19 4.97 3.77 3.00
N ARG A 20 4.35 4.51 2.07
CA ARG A 20 3.22 5.39 2.41
C ARG A 20 2.01 4.59 2.86
N ILE A 21 1.66 3.49 2.19
CA ILE A 21 0.57 2.60 2.59
C ILE A 21 0.81 2.05 4.01
N ALA A 22 2.04 1.62 4.30
CA ALA A 22 2.40 1.15 5.64
C ALA A 22 2.22 2.26 6.70
N HIS A 23 2.55 3.51 6.36
CA HIS A 23 2.31 4.66 7.22
C HIS A 23 0.82 4.91 7.48
N GLU A 24 -0.04 4.81 6.46
CA GLU A 24 -1.49 4.95 6.63
C GLU A 24 -2.05 3.83 7.54
N LEU A 25 -1.66 2.57 7.30
CA LEU A 25 -2.03 1.43 8.14
C LEU A 25 -1.65 1.63 9.61
N MET A 26 -0.49 2.24 9.87
CA MET A 26 -0.02 2.50 11.23
C MET A 26 -0.72 3.69 11.88
N ASN A 27 -0.83 4.82 11.17
CA ASN A 27 -1.29 6.08 11.75
C ASN A 27 -2.81 6.17 11.81
N GLU A 28 -3.50 5.78 10.74
CA GLU A 28 -4.95 5.91 10.63
C GLU A 28 -5.68 4.66 11.14
N PHE A 29 -5.06 3.48 10.99
CA PHE A 29 -5.69 2.19 11.32
C PHE A 29 -5.04 1.46 12.52
N GLY A 30 -4.06 2.10 13.17
CA GLY A 30 -3.48 1.63 14.42
C GLY A 30 -2.72 0.30 14.33
N LYS A 31 -2.31 -0.13 13.13
CA LYS A 31 -1.54 -1.35 12.95
C LYS A 31 -0.12 -1.18 13.45
N SER A 32 0.46 -2.24 14.02
CA SER A 32 1.90 -2.27 14.26
C SER A 32 2.66 -2.32 12.93
N LYS A 33 3.93 -1.93 12.95
CA LYS A 33 4.80 -2.00 11.75
C LYS A 33 4.84 -3.40 11.15
N ASP A 34 4.95 -4.43 11.99
CA ASP A 34 5.03 -5.82 11.53
C ASP A 34 3.71 -6.29 10.91
N GLU A 35 2.57 -5.90 11.50
CA GLU A 35 1.24 -6.17 10.94
C GLU A 35 1.04 -5.45 9.61
N ALA A 36 1.35 -4.15 9.54
CA ALA A 36 1.21 -3.36 8.31
C ALA A 36 2.02 -3.97 7.16
N MET A 37 3.27 -4.35 7.41
CA MET A 37 4.11 -4.98 6.39
C MET A 37 3.64 -6.39 6.02
N ASN A 38 3.08 -7.14 6.97
CA ASN A 38 2.52 -8.47 6.70
C ASN A 38 1.24 -8.38 5.85
N LEU A 39 0.38 -7.39 6.11
CA LEU A 39 -0.82 -7.12 5.32
C LEU A 39 -0.47 -6.75 3.88
N ILE A 40 0.50 -5.85 3.69
CA ILE A 40 0.96 -5.46 2.35
C ILE A 40 1.55 -6.68 1.61
N LYS A 41 2.40 -7.47 2.26
CA LYS A 41 2.99 -8.67 1.64
C LYS A 41 1.98 -9.74 1.24
N LYS A 42 0.85 -9.81 1.94
CA LYS A 42 -0.25 -10.75 1.64
C LYS A 42 -1.25 -10.19 0.64
N SER A 43 -1.14 -8.92 0.30
CA SER A 43 -1.94 -8.25 -0.72
C SER A 43 -1.26 -8.28 -2.09
N GLU A 44 -2.04 -8.05 -3.15
CA GLU A 44 -1.56 -7.95 -4.54
C GLU A 44 -1.11 -6.53 -4.92
N VAL A 45 -0.83 -5.66 -3.94
CA VAL A 45 -0.47 -4.25 -4.15
C VAL A 45 0.77 -4.09 -5.03
N GLU A 46 1.83 -4.85 -4.76
CA GLU A 46 3.08 -4.75 -5.53
C GLU A 46 2.85 -5.20 -6.98
N GLU A 47 2.08 -6.26 -7.19
CA GLU A 47 1.74 -6.77 -8.52
C GLU A 47 0.85 -5.78 -9.28
N SER A 48 -0.12 -5.17 -8.61
CA SER A 48 -1.02 -4.16 -9.17
C SER A 48 -0.29 -2.89 -9.59
N LEU A 49 0.64 -2.41 -8.75
CA LEU A 49 1.48 -1.25 -9.06
C LEU A 49 2.48 -1.53 -10.20
N MET A 50 2.87 -2.79 -10.41
CA MET A 50 3.71 -3.19 -11.55
C MET A 50 2.92 -3.38 -12.84
N ALA A 51 1.65 -3.76 -12.76
CA ALA A 51 0.81 -4.11 -13.90
C ALA A 51 0.18 -2.89 -14.59
N GLU A 52 -0.20 -1.85 -13.85
CA GLU A 52 -0.86 -0.66 -14.40
C GLU A 52 -0.29 0.65 -13.86
N GLU A 53 -0.05 1.63 -14.75
CA GLU A 53 0.24 3.03 -14.36
C GLU A 53 -0.86 3.61 -13.44
N CYS A 54 -2.09 3.09 -13.53
CA CYS A 54 -3.24 3.48 -12.73
C CYS A 54 -3.05 3.28 -11.22
N GLY A 55 -2.28 2.27 -10.79
CA GLY A 55 -2.06 1.99 -9.36
C GLY A 55 -1.38 3.16 -8.63
N PHE A 56 -0.64 4.01 -9.35
CA PHE A 56 0.00 5.22 -8.83
C PHE A 56 -0.96 6.40 -8.63
N HIS A 57 -2.15 6.36 -9.26
CA HIS A 57 -3.17 7.40 -9.10
C HIS A 57 -4.04 7.20 -7.86
N GLU A 58 -4.03 6.00 -7.29
CA GLU A 58 -4.72 5.71 -6.05
C GLU A 58 -3.92 6.22 -4.85
N SER A 59 -4.63 6.84 -3.89
CA SER A 59 -3.97 7.35 -2.69
C SER A 59 -3.47 6.18 -1.82
N PRO A 60 -2.33 6.33 -1.12
CA PRO A 60 -1.87 5.31 -0.16
C PRO A 60 -2.92 4.95 0.90
N TYR A 61 -3.80 5.90 1.22
CA TYR A 61 -4.90 5.73 2.15
C TYR A 61 -5.97 4.79 1.59
N ASN A 62 -6.39 4.97 0.34
CA ASN A 62 -7.35 4.07 -0.30
C ASN A 62 -6.78 2.66 -0.44
N TRP A 63 -5.49 2.54 -0.78
CA TRP A 63 -4.79 1.26 -0.76
C TRP A 63 -4.86 0.59 0.62
N ALA A 64 -4.64 1.35 1.70
CA ALA A 64 -4.77 0.82 3.06
C ALA A 64 -6.21 0.30 3.35
N ILE A 65 -7.25 1.03 2.92
CA ILE A 65 -8.65 0.56 3.02
C ILE A 65 -8.86 -0.73 2.23
N SER A 66 -8.41 -0.78 0.97
CA SER A 66 -8.56 -1.97 0.11
C SER A 66 -7.89 -3.18 0.75
N ILE A 67 -6.66 -3.04 1.24
CA ILE A 67 -5.92 -4.11 1.93
C ILE A 67 -6.69 -4.60 3.16
N LEU A 68 -7.21 -3.70 4.00
CA LEU A 68 -7.98 -4.06 5.19
C LEU A 68 -9.31 -4.75 4.83
N THR A 69 -9.95 -4.30 3.73
CA THR A 69 -11.18 -4.90 3.21
C THR A 69 -10.94 -6.32 2.73
N ASP A 70 -9.88 -6.55 1.93
CA ASP A 70 -9.51 -7.87 1.42
C ASP A 70 -9.17 -8.86 2.55
N HIS A 71 -8.62 -8.34 3.65
CA HIS A 71 -8.29 -9.12 4.84
C HIS A 71 -9.44 -9.25 5.85
N ASN A 72 -10.64 -8.73 5.55
CA ASN A 72 -11.80 -8.68 6.45
C ASN A 72 -11.49 -8.08 7.84
N ASP A 73 -10.61 -7.08 7.91
CA ASP A 73 -10.22 -6.41 9.14
C ASP A 73 -11.25 -5.34 9.53
N HIS A 74 -12.48 -5.79 9.76
CA HIS A 74 -13.63 -4.93 10.04
C HIS A 74 -13.43 -4.11 11.33
N GLU A 75 -12.69 -4.63 12.30
CA GLU A 75 -12.40 -3.90 13.54
C GLU A 75 -11.58 -2.62 13.28
N ALA A 76 -10.57 -2.69 12.41
CA ALA A 76 -9.79 -1.51 12.03
C ALA A 76 -10.61 -0.51 11.22
N LEU A 77 -11.46 -1.01 10.30
CA LEU A 77 -12.34 -0.17 9.49
C LEU A 77 -13.44 0.51 10.33
N GLU A 78 -14.01 -0.20 11.31
CA GLU A 78 -15.04 0.33 12.20
C GLU A 78 -14.48 1.38 13.16
N LYS A 79 -13.30 1.15 13.77
CA LYS A 79 -12.65 2.14 14.64
C LYS A 79 -12.44 3.48 13.94
N TYR A 80 -12.26 3.45 12.61
CA TYR A 80 -12.15 4.65 11.79
C TYR A 80 -13.51 5.31 11.48
N LEU A 81 -14.57 4.54 11.17
CA LEU A 81 -15.90 5.09 10.86
C LEU A 81 -16.59 5.80 12.04
N TYR A 82 -16.13 5.57 13.27
CA TYR A 82 -16.65 6.19 14.49
C TYR A 82 -15.73 7.28 15.08
N HIS A 83 -14.72 7.73 14.34
CA HIS A 83 -13.93 8.94 14.62
C HIS A 83 -14.46 10.16 13.85
#